data_AF-B0S477-F1
#
_entry.id   AF-B0S477-F1
#
_cell.length_a   1.000
_cell.length_b   1.000
_cell.length_c   1.000
_cell.angle_alpha   90.00
_cell.angle_beta   90.00
_cell.angle_gamma   90.00
#
_symmetry.space_group_name_H-M   'P 1'
#
loop_
_entity.id
_entity.type
_entity.pdbx_description
1 polymer ?
#
loop_
_entity_poly.entity_id
_entity_poly.type
_entity_poly.pdbx_seq_one_letter_code
_entity_poly.pdbx_strand_id
1 'polypeptide(L)'
;MRKKDKLREVKNMIVDYLNDEFEYEMEYEDFDRENPNLESIGLAYTTSEDGEHEIQAEYDLVNYKRNTFVDGELANIIDFRKDNSEVEALELIVQDLMFADFSYFTEIDRDEYFKRIGKEFDESIIF
;
A
#
# COMPACT_ATOMS: atom_id res chain seq x y z
N MET A 1 -18.65 -8.46 13.42
CA MET A 1 -18.74 -8.92 12.01
C MET A 1 -17.83 -10.12 11.81
N ARG A 2 -18.02 -10.99 10.80
CA ARG A 2 -17.12 -12.15 10.57
C ARG A 2 -15.93 -11.74 9.70
N LYS A 3 -14.76 -12.37 9.92
CA LYS A 3 -13.53 -12.15 9.12
C LYS A 3 -13.78 -12.13 7.62
N LYS A 4 -14.51 -13.12 7.09
CA LYS A 4 -14.81 -13.23 5.65
C LYS A 4 -15.57 -12.01 5.12
N ASP A 5 -16.54 -11.52 5.90
CA ASP A 5 -17.36 -10.38 5.49
C ASP A 5 -16.50 -9.10 5.45
N LYS A 6 -15.57 -8.95 6.42
CA LYS A 6 -14.65 -7.81 6.47
C LYS A 6 -13.54 -7.88 5.42
N LEU A 7 -13.01 -9.06 5.13
CA LEU A 7 -12.02 -9.23 4.04
C LEU A 7 -12.63 -8.85 2.69
N ARG A 8 -13.89 -9.21 2.45
CA ARG A 8 -14.61 -8.79 1.24
C ARG A 8 -14.77 -7.26 1.17
N GLU A 9 -15.09 -6.62 2.29
CA GLU A 9 -15.17 -5.15 2.36
C GLU A 9 -13.82 -4.50 2.00
N VAL A 10 -12.71 -4.99 2.55
CA VAL A 10 -11.37 -4.51 2.17
C VAL A 10 -11.11 -4.67 0.67
N LYS A 11 -11.42 -5.84 0.09
CA LYS A 11 -11.23 -6.08 -1.35
C LYS A 11 -12.02 -5.11 -2.20
N ASN A 12 -13.31 -4.90 -1.88
CA ASN A 12 -14.15 -3.96 -2.60
C ASN A 12 -13.62 -2.53 -2.50
N MET A 13 -13.15 -2.10 -1.32
CA MET A 13 -12.58 -0.76 -1.16
C MET A 13 -11.26 -0.58 -1.93
N ILE A 14 -10.44 -1.64 -2.07
CA ILE A 14 -9.27 -1.59 -2.95
C ILE A 14 -9.71 -1.41 -4.41
N VAL A 15 -10.74 -2.13 -4.86
CA VAL A 15 -11.30 -1.95 -6.22
C VAL A 15 -11.79 -0.51 -6.40
N ASP A 16 -12.55 0.02 -5.44
CA ASP A 16 -13.07 1.40 -5.48
C ASP A 16 -11.91 2.40 -5.63
N TYR A 17 -10.88 2.27 -4.78
CA TYR A 17 -9.69 3.10 -4.85
C TYR A 17 -8.98 3.00 -6.21
N LEU A 18 -8.71 1.79 -6.69
CA LEU A 18 -7.99 1.58 -7.94
C LEU A 18 -8.75 2.13 -9.15
N ASN A 19 -10.07 1.97 -9.17
CA ASN A 19 -10.92 2.50 -10.24
C ASN A 19 -10.98 4.04 -10.20
N ASP A 20 -11.09 4.64 -9.01
CA ASP A 20 -11.17 6.11 -8.85
C ASP A 20 -9.82 6.78 -9.16
N GLU A 21 -8.71 6.21 -8.69
CA GLU A 21 -7.38 6.81 -8.83
C GLU A 21 -6.75 6.57 -10.22
N PHE A 22 -6.95 5.39 -10.81
CA PHE A 22 -6.27 5.00 -12.05
C PHE A 22 -7.21 4.83 -13.25
N GLU A 23 -8.46 5.26 -13.13
CA GLU A 23 -9.51 5.13 -14.16
C GLU A 23 -9.67 3.67 -14.63
N TYR A 24 -9.45 2.71 -13.74
CA TYR A 24 -9.71 1.30 -14.03
C TYR A 24 -11.22 1.01 -14.05
N GLU A 25 -11.59 -0.08 -14.72
CA GLU A 25 -12.97 -0.59 -14.79
C GLU A 25 -13.03 -2.01 -14.17
N MET A 26 -12.38 -2.22 -13.03
CA MET A 26 -12.39 -3.50 -12.33
C MET A 26 -13.72 -3.70 -11.59
N GLU A 27 -14.39 -4.82 -11.85
CA GLU A 27 -15.57 -5.22 -11.07
C GLU A 27 -15.14 -5.93 -9.77
N TYR A 28 -15.96 -5.87 -8.72
CA TYR A 28 -15.61 -6.49 -7.43
C TYR A 28 -15.37 -8.01 -7.54
N GLU A 29 -16.11 -8.70 -8.40
CA GLU A 29 -15.97 -10.14 -8.64
C GLU A 29 -14.66 -10.50 -9.34
N ASP A 30 -14.03 -9.55 -10.02
CA ASP A 30 -12.76 -9.75 -10.72
C ASP A 30 -11.54 -9.62 -9.80
N PHE A 31 -11.70 -9.08 -8.59
CA PHE A 31 -10.58 -8.83 -7.67
C PHE A 31 -9.66 -10.05 -7.51
N ASP A 32 -10.21 -11.24 -7.23
CA ASP A 32 -9.41 -12.45 -7.00
C ASP A 32 -8.73 -12.98 -8.27
N ARG A 33 -9.25 -12.61 -9.45
CA ARG A 33 -8.67 -12.97 -10.75
C ARG A 33 -7.50 -12.04 -11.10
N GLU A 34 -7.65 -10.74 -10.84
CA GLU A 34 -6.63 -9.72 -11.10
C GLU A 34 -5.55 -9.69 -10.01
N ASN A 35 -5.89 -10.08 -8.78
CA ASN A 35 -4.98 -10.14 -7.63
C ASN A 35 -4.90 -11.56 -7.04
N PRO A 36 -4.35 -12.54 -7.78
CA PRO A 36 -4.26 -13.92 -7.32
C PRO A 36 -3.27 -14.08 -6.14
N ASN A 37 -2.34 -13.15 -5.97
CA ASN A 37 -1.41 -13.10 -4.86
C ASN A 37 -1.84 -12.05 -3.83
N LEU A 38 -2.50 -12.47 -2.75
CA LEU A 38 -2.94 -11.56 -1.69
C LEU A 38 -1.80 -11.05 -0.79
N GLU A 39 -0.57 -11.54 -0.95
CA GLU A 39 0.61 -11.01 -0.24
C GLU A 39 1.19 -9.74 -0.90
N SER A 40 0.78 -9.44 -2.14
CA SER A 40 1.32 -8.34 -2.94
C SER A 40 0.22 -7.83 -3.86
N ILE A 41 -0.58 -6.91 -3.34
CA ILE A 41 -1.62 -6.19 -4.08
C ILE A 41 -1.13 -4.76 -4.29
N GLY A 42 -0.87 -4.40 -5.55
CA GLY A 42 -0.40 -3.06 -5.91
C GLY A 42 -1.41 -1.97 -5.57
N LEU A 43 -0.93 -0.91 -4.94
CA LEU A 43 -1.71 0.28 -4.60
C LEU A 43 -1.24 1.49 -5.40
N ALA A 44 0.07 1.70 -5.47
CA ALA A 44 0.65 2.79 -6.23
C ALA A 44 2.03 2.41 -6.74
N TYR A 45 2.38 2.98 -7.88
CA TYR A 45 3.70 2.92 -8.48
C TYR A 45 4.05 4.30 -9.04
N THR A 46 5.20 4.83 -8.66
CA THR A 46 5.71 6.08 -9.21
C THR A 46 7.23 6.08 -9.31
N THR A 47 7.75 7.09 -9.97
CA THR A 47 9.17 7.44 -9.93
C THR A 47 9.29 8.79 -9.23
N SER A 48 10.35 8.98 -8.44
CA SER A 48 10.71 10.26 -7.84
C SER A 48 10.79 11.38 -8.88
N GLU A 49 10.62 12.64 -8.46
CA GLU A 49 10.63 13.78 -9.39
C GLU A 49 11.96 13.93 -10.15
N ASP A 50 13.08 13.51 -9.53
CA ASP A 50 14.40 13.49 -10.16
C ASP A 50 14.59 12.31 -11.14
N GLY A 51 13.67 11.35 -11.15
CA GLY A 51 13.70 10.19 -12.03
C GLY A 51 14.56 9.01 -11.55
N GLU A 52 15.20 9.12 -10.38
CA GLU A 52 16.23 8.17 -9.95
C GLU A 52 15.71 7.00 -9.10
N HIS A 53 14.55 7.17 -8.45
CA HIS A 53 14.02 6.21 -7.50
C HIS A 53 12.62 5.72 -7.87
N GLU A 54 12.43 4.42 -7.87
CA GLU A 54 11.10 3.81 -8.03
C GLU A 54 10.45 3.65 -6.65
N ILE A 55 9.18 4.06 -6.52
CA ILE A 55 8.40 3.94 -5.30
C ILE A 55 7.20 3.05 -5.57
N GLN A 56 7.01 2.04 -4.71
CA GLN A 56 5.92 1.09 -4.83
C GLN A 56 5.23 0.91 -3.48
N ALA A 57 3.91 0.91 -3.47
CA ALA A 57 3.11 0.63 -2.29
C ALA A 57 2.19 -0.56 -2.54
N GLU A 58 2.16 -1.48 -1.59
CA GLU A 58 1.40 -2.72 -1.70
C GLU A 58 0.71 -3.08 -0.38
N TYR A 59 -0.46 -3.71 -0.48
CA TYR A 59 -1.03 -4.47 0.63
C TYR A 59 -0.61 -5.95 0.58
N ASP A 60 -0.25 -6.45 1.75
CA ASP A 60 -0.17 -7.87 2.08
C ASP A 60 -1.37 -8.20 2.99
N LEU A 61 -2.46 -8.69 2.39
CA LEU A 61 -3.68 -9.04 3.12
C LEU A 61 -3.58 -10.39 3.85
N VAL A 62 -2.56 -11.20 3.57
CA VAL A 62 -2.32 -12.46 4.28
C VAL A 62 -1.67 -12.18 5.64
N ASN A 63 -0.70 -11.26 5.67
CA ASN A 63 0.02 -10.86 6.87
C ASN A 63 -0.49 -9.54 7.49
N TYR A 64 -1.51 -8.92 6.88
CA TYR A 64 -2.14 -7.67 7.30
C TYR A 64 -1.13 -6.52 7.41
N LYS A 65 -0.41 -6.27 6.32
CA LYS A 65 0.60 -5.21 6.25
C LYS A 65 0.36 -4.31 5.06
N ARG A 66 0.79 -3.06 5.18
CA ARG A 66 1.11 -2.20 4.04
C ARG A 66 2.62 -2.10 3.94
N ASN A 67 3.17 -2.43 2.78
CA ASN A 67 4.58 -2.34 2.50
C ASN A 67 4.81 -1.22 1.49
N THR A 68 5.81 -0.39 1.76
CA THR A 68 6.32 0.58 0.79
C THR A 68 7.75 0.22 0.45
N PHE A 69 8.07 0.17 -0.83
CA PHE A 69 9.38 -0.15 -1.36
C PHE A 69 9.96 1.05 -2.10
N VAL A 70 11.28 1.18 -2.03
CA VAL A 70 12.06 2.13 -2.83
C VAL A 70 13.16 1.35 -3.53
N ASP A 71 13.23 1.43 -4.85
CA ASP A 71 14.17 0.65 -5.69
C ASP A 71 14.09 -0.86 -5.41
N GLY A 72 12.87 -1.35 -5.11
CA GLY A 72 12.61 -2.74 -4.74
C GLY A 72 13.05 -3.13 -3.33
N GLU A 73 13.70 -2.24 -2.58
CA GLU A 73 14.06 -2.47 -1.18
C GLU A 73 12.93 -2.03 -0.26
N LEU A 74 12.60 -2.86 0.72
CA LEU A 74 11.55 -2.53 1.68
C LEU A 74 11.96 -1.26 2.44
N ALA A 75 11.13 -0.22 2.35
CA ALA A 75 11.37 1.11 2.92
C ALA A 75 10.50 1.35 4.15
N ASN A 76 9.24 0.92 4.14
CA ASN A 76 8.33 1.06 5.28
C ASN A 76 7.40 -0.14 5.42
N ILE A 77 6.99 -0.43 6.65
CA ILE A 77 5.97 -1.43 6.98
C ILE A 77 5.00 -0.81 7.98
N ILE A 78 3.71 -0.83 7.64
CA ILE A 78 2.64 -0.70 8.63
C ILE A 78 2.10 -2.10 8.91
N ASP A 79 2.29 -2.57 10.15
CA ASP A 79 1.79 -3.88 10.60
C ASP A 79 0.48 -3.70 11.38
N PHE A 80 -0.64 -3.93 10.69
CA PHE A 80 -1.96 -3.80 11.29
C PHE A 80 -2.28 -4.94 12.27
N ARG A 81 -1.52 -6.05 12.26
CA ARG A 81 -1.78 -7.25 13.07
C ARG A 81 -1.05 -7.25 14.41
N LYS A 82 0.07 -6.53 14.53
CA LYS A 82 1.00 -6.56 15.68
C LYS A 82 0.31 -6.61 17.04
N ASP A 83 -0.70 -5.78 17.25
CA ASP A 83 -1.43 -5.66 18.52
C ASP A 83 -2.95 -5.89 18.38
N ASN A 84 -3.41 -6.39 17.24
CA ASN A 84 -4.84 -6.47 16.88
C ASN A 84 -5.24 -7.88 16.47
N SER A 85 -6.48 -8.30 16.71
CA SER A 85 -7.04 -9.52 16.09
C SER A 85 -7.11 -9.40 14.56
N GLU A 86 -7.36 -10.51 13.86
CA GLU A 86 -7.51 -10.47 12.40
C GLU A 86 -8.67 -9.58 11.92
N VAL A 87 -9.77 -9.51 12.68
CA VAL A 87 -10.90 -8.67 12.32
C VAL A 87 -10.58 -7.20 12.55
N GLU A 88 -9.93 -6.88 13.68
CA GLU A 88 -9.48 -5.51 13.98
C GLU A 88 -8.41 -5.03 13.00
N ALA A 89 -7.47 -5.90 12.59
CA ALA A 89 -6.47 -5.57 11.57
C ALA A 89 -7.14 -5.20 10.23
N LEU A 90 -8.16 -5.95 9.81
CA LEU A 90 -8.91 -5.61 8.60
C LEU A 90 -9.78 -4.34 8.79
N GLU A 91 -10.26 -4.05 9.99
CA GLU A 91 -10.92 -2.77 10.30
C GLU A 91 -9.95 -1.59 10.19
N LEU A 92 -8.70 -1.75 10.60
CA LEU A 92 -7.67 -0.73 10.43
C LEU A 92 -7.29 -0.54 8.96
N ILE A 93 -7.22 -1.61 8.15
CA ILE A 93 -7.00 -1.50 6.71
C ILE A 93 -8.16 -0.75 6.03
N VAL A 94 -9.42 -0.99 6.45
CA VAL A 94 -10.56 -0.19 5.99
C VAL A 94 -10.36 1.29 6.33
N GLN A 95 -9.92 1.60 7.55
CA GLN A 95 -9.65 2.99 7.95
C GLN A 95 -8.49 3.61 7.15
N ASP A 96 -7.44 2.85 6.86
CA ASP A 96 -6.31 3.27 6.02
C ASP A 96 -6.80 3.65 4.61
N LEU A 97 -7.64 2.81 4.01
CA LEU A 97 -8.27 3.06 2.71
C LEU A 97 -9.24 4.25 2.68
N MET A 98 -9.82 4.66 3.82
CA MET A 98 -10.68 5.85 3.86
C MET A 98 -9.91 7.16 3.65
N PHE A 99 -8.60 7.15 3.89
CA PHE A 99 -7.71 8.30 3.67
C PHE A 99 -6.81 8.10 2.45
N ALA A 100 -7.00 7.01 1.70
CA ALA A 100 -6.15 6.66 0.59
C ALA A 100 -6.37 7.58 -0.61
N ASP A 101 -5.27 8.14 -1.08
CA ASP A 101 -5.08 8.67 -2.43
C ASP A 101 -3.68 8.24 -2.91
N PHE A 102 -3.34 8.51 -4.17
CA PHE A 102 -2.02 8.19 -4.69
C PHE A 102 -0.86 8.79 -3.87
N SER A 103 -1.01 10.02 -3.39
CA SER A 103 0.04 10.72 -2.65
C SER A 103 0.27 10.06 -1.29
N TYR A 104 -0.80 9.68 -0.60
CA TYR A 104 -0.76 8.99 0.68
C TYR A 104 0.05 7.69 0.64
N PHE A 105 -0.03 6.95 -0.47
CA PHE A 105 0.72 5.71 -0.64
C PHE A 105 2.15 5.88 -1.15
N THR A 106 2.44 6.99 -1.83
CA THR A 106 3.76 7.27 -2.42
C THR A 106 4.62 8.21 -1.60
N GLU A 107 4.07 8.86 -0.57
CA GLU A 107 4.82 9.70 0.36
C GLU A 107 5.78 8.87 1.22
N ILE A 108 7.06 9.25 1.21
CA ILE A 108 8.11 8.60 1.99
C ILE A 108 8.92 9.67 2.73
N ASP A 109 9.14 9.45 4.03
CA ASP A 109 10.16 10.19 4.78
C ASP A 109 11.56 9.78 4.26
N ARG A 110 12.08 10.61 3.35
CA ARG A 110 13.38 10.38 2.68
C ARG A 110 14.52 10.31 3.69
N ASP A 111 14.52 11.22 4.66
CA ASP A 111 15.58 11.28 5.66
C ASP A 111 15.63 9.99 6.45
N GLU A 112 14.47 9.46 6.85
CA GLU A 112 14.40 8.19 7.57
C GLU A 112 14.83 7.02 6.68
N TYR A 113 14.36 6.97 5.43
CA TYR A 113 14.71 5.89 4.50
C TYR A 113 16.22 5.85 4.21
N PHE A 114 16.81 6.96 3.77
CA PHE A 114 18.23 7.01 3.39
C PHE A 114 19.16 6.79 4.59
N LYS A 115 18.81 7.29 5.78
CA LYS A 115 19.51 6.94 7.03
C LYS A 115 19.47 5.43 7.30
N ARG A 116 18.34 4.77 7.06
CA ARG A 116 18.17 3.33 7.30
C ARG A 116 18.99 2.47 6.35
N ILE A 117 19.07 2.85 5.07
CA ILE A 117 19.84 2.10 4.07
C ILE A 117 21.32 2.50 4.01
N GLY A 118 21.75 3.48 4.81
CA GLY A 118 23.14 3.91 4.91
C GLY A 118 23.67 4.64 3.68
N LYS A 119 22.78 5.32 2.93
CA LYS A 119 23.15 6.20 1.81
C LYS A 119 23.01 7.67 2.25
N GLU A 120 23.92 8.54 1.84
CA GLU A 120 23.78 9.98 2.08
C GLU A 120 22.61 10.53 1.25
N PHE A 121 21.73 11.31 1.89
CA PHE A 121 20.63 12.01 1.23
C PHE A 121 21.18 13.26 0.54
N ASP A 122 21.02 13.37 -0.78
CA ASP A 122 21.28 14.63 -1.50
C ASP A 122 20.02 15.50 -1.42
N GLU A 123 20.13 16.71 -0.88
CA GLU A 123 19.01 17.61 -0.55
C GLU A 123 18.25 18.13 -1.79
N SER A 124 18.64 17.72 -3.01
CA SER A 124 18.02 18.15 -4.27
C SER A 124 16.75 17.39 -4.67
N ILE A 125 16.31 16.40 -3.90
CA ILE A 125 15.17 15.55 -4.24
C ILE A 125 13.89 16.15 -3.64
N ILE A 126 12.94 16.57 -4.47
CA ILE A 126 11.58 17.00 -4.10
C ILE A 126 10.58 15.91 -4.54
N PHE A 127 9.44 15.77 -3.87
CA PHE A 127 8.37 14.79 -4.15
C PHE A 127 7.06 15.55 -4.26
#